data_AF-A0A1F8H3K2-F1
#
_entry.id   AF-A0A1F8H3K2-F1
#
_cell.length_a   1.000
_cell.length_b   1.000
_cell.length_c   1.000
_cell.angle_alpha   90.00
_cell.angle_beta   90.00
_cell.angle_gamma   90.00
#
_symmetry.space_group_name_H-M   'P 1'
#
loop_
_entity.id
_entity.type
_entity.pdbx_description
1 polymer ?
#
loop_
_entity_poly.entity_id
_entity_poly.type
_entity_poly.pdbx_seq_one_letter_code
_entity_poly.pdbx_strand_id
1 'polypeptide(L)'
;MDDLNSAQKEIGDKIARLLAESPLDPEIKNELMDGLDRMPEAVLSGLLESLEKEHEGLKELATDIASWEERQDEAWQKLTVEQKAAADKWVDDEMVQKLTDEAELEEVRQKITE
;
A
#
# COMPACT_ATOMS: atom_id res chain seq x y z
N MET A 1 -4.27 -42.68 -24.42
CA MET A 1 -3.02 -41.90 -24.58
C MET A 1 -3.32 -40.44 -24.86
N ASP A 2 -4.51 -40.07 -25.34
CA ASP A 2 -4.87 -38.67 -25.62
C ASP A 2 -5.12 -37.82 -24.36
N ASP A 3 -5.69 -38.39 -23.29
CA ASP A 3 -6.05 -37.62 -22.08
C ASP A 3 -4.84 -37.08 -21.28
N LEU A 4 -3.70 -37.77 -21.34
CA LEU A 4 -2.46 -37.34 -20.69
C LEU A 4 -1.85 -36.10 -21.38
N ASN A 5 -2.06 -36.00 -22.70
CA ASN A 5 -1.55 -34.90 -23.51
C ASN A 5 -2.39 -33.62 -23.30
N SER A 6 -3.72 -33.76 -23.12
CA SER A 6 -4.58 -32.62 -22.79
C SER A 6 -4.29 -32.04 -21.40
N ALA A 7 -4.08 -32.88 -20.38
CA ALA A 7 -3.80 -32.41 -19.02
C ALA A 7 -2.45 -31.68 -18.93
N GLN A 8 -1.40 -32.19 -19.57
CA GLN A 8 -0.11 -31.50 -19.62
C GLN A 8 -0.20 -30.17 -20.37
N LYS A 9 -0.99 -30.11 -21.44
CA LYS A 9 -1.21 -28.87 -22.19
C LYS A 9 -1.93 -27.80 -21.36
N GLU A 10 -2.94 -28.19 -20.58
CA GLU A 10 -3.64 -27.26 -19.67
C GLU A 10 -2.70 -26.72 -18.58
N ILE A 11 -1.83 -27.57 -18.03
CA ILE A 11 -0.80 -27.15 -17.06
C ILE A 11 0.18 -26.18 -17.72
N GLY A 12 0.64 -26.48 -18.93
CA GLY A 12 1.54 -25.60 -19.69
C GLY A 12 0.93 -24.23 -19.97
N ASP A 13 -0.33 -24.19 -20.43
CA ASP A 13 -1.07 -22.96 -20.67
C ASP A 13 -1.22 -22.12 -19.39
N LYS A 14 -1.44 -22.77 -18.24
CA LYS A 14 -1.54 -22.09 -16.95
C LYS A 14 -0.20 -21.51 -16.50
N ILE A 15 0.89 -22.28 -16.63
CA ILE A 15 2.25 -21.82 -16.34
C ILE A 15 2.60 -20.62 -17.23
N ALA A 16 2.30 -20.67 -18.53
CA ALA A 16 2.59 -19.57 -19.45
C ALA A 16 1.87 -18.27 -19.05
N ARG A 17 0.60 -18.35 -18.62
CA ARG A 17 -0.14 -17.18 -18.10
C ARG A 17 0.50 -16.62 -16.83
N LEU A 18 0.81 -17.48 -15.87
CA LEU A 18 1.41 -17.05 -14.60
C LEU A 18 2.81 -16.45 -14.81
N LEU A 19 3.62 -17.01 -15.72
CA LEU A 19 4.92 -16.44 -16.10
C LEU A 19 4.77 -15.07 -16.77
N ALA A 20 3.73 -14.85 -17.58
CA ALA A 20 3.49 -13.55 -18.19
C ALA A 20 3.21 -12.47 -17.13
N GLU A 21 2.44 -12.83 -16.10
CA GLU A 21 2.04 -11.92 -15.00
C GLU A 21 3.09 -11.77 -13.90
N SER A 22 4.00 -12.74 -13.76
CA SER A 22 5.03 -12.75 -12.73
C SER A 22 6.02 -11.57 -12.87
N PRO A 23 6.54 -10.99 -11.77
CA PRO A 23 7.66 -10.04 -11.80
C PRO A 23 9.05 -10.65 -12.12
N LEU A 24 9.15 -11.94 -12.44
CA LEU A 24 10.42 -12.59 -12.77
C LEU A 24 11.17 -11.87 -13.92
N ASP A 25 12.49 -12.02 -13.91
CA ASP A 25 13.34 -11.49 -14.97
C ASP A 25 12.94 -12.08 -16.35
N PRO A 26 12.86 -11.26 -17.41
CA PRO A 26 12.49 -11.75 -18.74
C PRO A 26 13.37 -12.89 -19.26
N GLU A 27 14.66 -12.92 -18.96
CA GLU A 27 15.57 -13.99 -19.38
C GLU A 27 15.18 -15.32 -18.73
N ILE A 28 14.87 -15.31 -17.43
CA ILE A 28 14.42 -16.48 -16.67
C ILE A 28 13.08 -16.98 -17.23
N LYS A 29 12.14 -16.08 -17.50
CA LYS A 29 10.84 -16.43 -18.08
C LYS A 29 10.99 -17.12 -19.44
N ASN A 30 11.86 -16.59 -20.29
CA ASN A 30 12.12 -17.17 -21.61
C ASN A 30 12.75 -18.56 -21.50
N GLU A 31 13.72 -18.76 -20.59
CA GLU A 31 14.34 -20.07 -20.36
C GLU A 31 13.31 -21.11 -19.88
N LEU A 32 12.43 -20.73 -18.95
CA LEU A 32 11.35 -21.59 -18.46
C LEU A 32 10.33 -21.92 -19.56
N MET A 33 9.98 -20.94 -20.39
CA MET A 33 9.07 -21.11 -21.53
C MET A 33 9.65 -22.02 -22.61
N ASP A 34 10.91 -21.84 -22.98
CA ASP A 34 11.61 -22.67 -23.98
C ASP A 34 11.79 -24.12 -23.51
N GLY A 35 11.84 -24.32 -22.19
CA GLY A 35 11.97 -25.63 -21.55
C GLY A 35 10.66 -26.38 -21.36
N LEU A 36 9.51 -25.71 -21.40
CA LEU A 36 8.22 -26.18 -20.86
C LEU A 36 7.79 -27.55 -21.42
N ASP A 37 7.83 -27.72 -22.73
CA ASP A 37 7.41 -28.97 -23.41
C ASP A 37 8.33 -30.17 -23.12
N ARG A 38 9.52 -29.91 -22.60
CA ARG A 38 10.55 -30.92 -22.32
C ARG A 38 10.64 -31.26 -20.83
N MET A 39 9.92 -30.56 -19.97
CA MET A 39 9.96 -30.77 -18.54
C MET A 39 9.18 -32.03 -18.14
N PRO A 40 9.70 -32.84 -17.19
CA PRO A 40 8.91 -33.90 -16.57
C PRO A 40 7.68 -33.33 -15.86
N GLU A 41 6.58 -34.09 -15.82
CA GLU A 41 5.32 -33.68 -15.19
C GLU A 41 5.50 -33.22 -13.73
N ALA A 42 6.29 -33.93 -12.94
CA ALA A 42 6.57 -33.55 -11.55
C ALA A 42 7.25 -32.17 -11.43
N VAL A 43 8.07 -31.79 -12.42
CA VAL A 43 8.72 -30.48 -12.48
C VAL A 43 7.71 -29.41 -12.89
N LEU A 44 6.84 -29.70 -13.87
CA LEU A 44 5.75 -28.81 -14.27
C LEU A 44 4.79 -28.53 -13.11
N SER A 45 4.41 -29.56 -12.34
CA SER A 45 3.57 -29.38 -11.16
C SER A 45 4.26 -28.52 -10.09
N GLY A 46 5.54 -28.72 -9.84
CA GLY A 46 6.30 -27.89 -8.88
C GLY A 46 6.47 -26.44 -9.34
N LEU A 47 6.68 -26.22 -10.63
CA LEU A 47 6.72 -24.88 -11.22
C LEU A 47 5.36 -24.18 -11.10
N LEU A 48 4.28 -24.90 -11.43
CA LEU A 48 2.92 -24.39 -11.28
C LEU A 48 2.63 -23.98 -9.83
N GLU A 49 2.89 -24.85 -8.86
CA GLU A 49 2.66 -24.56 -7.45
C GLU A 49 3.45 -23.33 -6.97
N SER A 50 4.69 -23.20 -7.43
CA SER A 50 5.56 -22.06 -7.09
C SER A 50 5.00 -20.74 -7.63
N LEU A 51 4.58 -20.74 -8.90
CA LEU A 51 3.99 -19.57 -9.55
C LEU A 51 2.63 -19.19 -8.97
N GLU A 52 1.81 -20.17 -8.59
CA GLU A 52 0.53 -19.93 -7.90
C GLU A 52 0.72 -19.27 -6.53
N LYS A 53 1.71 -19.74 -5.75
CA LYS A 53 2.07 -19.13 -4.47
C LYS A 53 2.59 -17.70 -4.62
N GLU A 54 3.42 -17.46 -5.63
CA GLU A 54 3.91 -16.12 -5.95
C GLU A 54 2.75 -15.19 -6.30
N HIS A 55 1.86 -15.63 -7.19
CA HIS A 55 0.71 -14.84 -7.61
C HIS A 55 -0.23 -14.51 -6.44
N GLU A 56 -0.57 -15.49 -5.61
CA GLU A 56 -1.44 -15.24 -4.46
C GLU A 56 -0.76 -14.35 -3.41
N GLY A 57 0.52 -14.56 -3.11
CA GLY A 57 1.26 -13.71 -2.17
C GLY A 57 1.36 -12.25 -2.62
N LEU A 58 1.55 -12.00 -3.92
CA LEU A 58 1.55 -10.64 -4.47
C LEU A 58 0.16 -10.00 -4.42
N LYS A 59 -0.90 -10.78 -4.61
CA LYS A 59 -2.28 -10.30 -4.52
C LYS A 59 -2.70 -9.98 -3.08
N GLU A 60 -2.29 -10.80 -2.11
CA GLU A 60 -2.44 -10.52 -0.69
C GLU A 60 -1.72 -9.22 -0.31
N LEU A 61 -0.45 -9.08 -0.73
CA LEU A 61 0.33 -7.86 -0.49
C LEU A 61 -0.34 -6.61 -1.10
N ALA A 62 -0.85 -6.70 -2.33
CA ALA A 62 -1.56 -5.59 -2.95
C ALA A 62 -2.82 -5.20 -2.17
N THR A 63 -3.53 -6.19 -1.61
CA THR A 63 -4.71 -5.97 -0.77
C THR A 63 -4.34 -5.30 0.56
N ASP A 64 -3.25 -5.73 1.18
CA ASP A 64 -2.72 -5.15 2.42
C ASP A 64 -2.28 -3.70 2.21
N ILE A 65 -1.62 -3.40 1.09
CA ILE A 65 -1.22 -2.02 0.73
C ILE A 65 -2.45 -1.14 0.56
N ALA A 66 -3.45 -1.57 -0.22
CA ALA A 66 -4.68 -0.80 -0.40
C ALA A 66 -5.42 -0.55 0.94
N SER A 67 -5.47 -1.58 1.79
CA SER A 67 -6.08 -1.46 3.13
C SER A 67 -5.29 -0.53 4.05
N TRP A 68 -3.96 -0.51 3.92
CA TRP A 68 -3.11 0.40 4.68
C TRP A 68 -3.30 1.85 4.24
N GLU A 69 -3.38 2.11 2.93
CA GLU A 69 -3.66 3.45 2.37
C GLU A 69 -4.99 4.00 2.88
N GLU A 70 -6.07 3.21 2.82
CA GLU A 70 -7.39 3.61 3.34
C GLU A 70 -7.33 3.99 4.84
N ARG A 71 -6.65 3.19 5.65
CA ARG A 71 -6.47 3.47 7.08
C ARG A 71 -5.63 4.73 7.34
N GLN A 72 -4.63 5.01 6.49
CA GLN A 72 -3.84 6.24 6.60
C GLN A 72 -4.71 7.46 6.30
N ASP A 73 -5.53 7.42 5.27
CA ASP A 73 -6.43 8.52 4.92
C ASP A 73 -7.41 8.83 6.05
N GLU A 74 -8.02 7.80 6.63
CA GLU A 74 -8.89 7.97 7.82
C GLU A 74 -8.14 8.57 9.01
N ALA A 75 -6.92 8.10 9.28
CA ALA A 75 -6.10 8.61 10.37
C ALA A 75 -5.73 10.09 10.17
N TRP A 76 -5.37 10.49 8.95
CA TRP A 76 -5.06 11.89 8.63
C TRP A 76 -6.28 12.80 8.73
N GLN A 77 -7.44 12.36 8.27
CA GLN A 77 -8.68 13.10 8.45
C GLN A 77 -9.03 13.28 9.92
N LYS A 78 -8.91 12.21 10.73
CA LYS A 78 -9.14 12.27 12.17
C LYS A 78 -8.16 13.23 12.86
N LEU A 79 -6.87 13.13 12.54
CA LEU A 79 -5.84 14.02 13.10
C LEU A 79 -6.14 15.49 12.77
N THR A 80 -6.61 15.78 11.56
CA THR A 80 -6.98 17.14 11.16
C THR A 80 -8.12 17.69 12.03
N VAL A 81 -9.15 16.88 12.31
CA VAL A 81 -10.26 17.27 13.18
C VAL A 81 -9.78 17.47 14.62
N GLU A 82 -8.94 16.57 15.14
CA GLU A 82 -8.40 16.67 16.50
C GLU A 82 -7.49 17.90 16.68
N GLN A 83 -6.64 18.20 15.69
CA GLN A 83 -5.80 19.40 15.70
C GLN A 83 -6.63 20.67 15.69
N LYS A 84 -7.70 20.72 14.89
CA LYS A 84 -8.63 21.85 14.87
C LYS A 84 -9.32 22.02 16.22
N ALA A 85 -9.88 20.94 16.77
CA ALA A 85 -10.54 20.98 18.08
C ALA A 85 -9.57 21.36 19.21
N ALA A 86 -8.31 20.93 19.14
CA ALA A 86 -7.28 21.36 20.07
C ALA A 86 -6.95 22.85 19.91
N ALA A 87 -6.79 23.35 18.69
CA ALA A 87 -6.56 24.77 18.43
C ALA A 87 -7.73 25.63 18.95
N ASP A 88 -8.97 25.24 18.64
CA ASP A 88 -10.19 25.92 19.10
C ASP A 88 -10.31 25.89 20.64
N LYS A 89 -9.74 24.89 21.32
CA LYS A 89 -9.72 24.80 22.78
C LYS A 89 -8.64 25.68 23.42
N TRP A 90 -7.51 25.88 22.74
CA TRP A 90 -6.40 26.68 23.27
C TRP A 90 -6.57 28.17 22.97
N VAL A 91 -7.24 28.50 21.86
CA VAL A 91 -7.69 29.85 21.55
C VAL A 91 -9.11 29.99 22.08
N ASP A 92 -9.26 30.06 23.40
CA ASP A 92 -10.54 30.54 23.95
C ASP A 92 -10.55 32.09 23.93
N ASP A 93 -11.75 32.65 23.81
CA ASP A 93 -11.97 34.10 23.79
C ASP A 93 -11.41 34.78 25.06
N GLU A 94 -11.29 34.08 26.19
CA GLU A 94 -10.72 34.58 27.44
C GLU A 94 -9.19 34.73 27.35
N MET A 95 -8.49 33.82 26.68
CA MET A 95 -7.05 33.90 26.45
C MET A 95 -6.72 34.98 25.42
N VAL A 96 -7.54 35.10 24.36
CA VAL A 96 -7.43 36.19 23.38
C VAL A 96 -7.68 37.54 24.05
N GLN A 97 -8.71 37.63 24.90
CA GLN A 97 -9.01 38.85 25.65
C GLN A 97 -7.88 39.21 26.61
N LYS A 98 -7.34 38.26 27.38
CA LYS A 98 -6.21 38.51 28.29
C LYS A 98 -4.96 39.03 27.57
N LEU A 99 -4.62 38.46 26.41
CA LEU A 99 -3.49 38.92 25.60
C LEU A 99 -3.73 40.33 25.04
N THR A 100 -4.97 40.65 24.68
CA THR A 100 -5.35 41.98 24.20
C THR A 100 -5.28 43.01 25.33
N ASP A 101 -5.84 42.68 26.50
CA ASP A 101 -5.81 43.52 27.69
C ASP A 101 -4.38 43.78 28.20
N GLU A 102 -3.49 42.76 28.13
CA GLU A 102 -2.06 42.92 28.45
C GLU A 102 -1.34 43.85 27.45
N ALA A 103 -1.63 43.74 26.15
CA ALA A 103 -1.05 44.60 25.13
C ALA A 103 -1.49 46.06 25.30
N GLU A 104 -2.77 46.31 25.58
CA GLU A 104 -3.30 47.66 25.85
C GLU A 104 -2.67 48.27 27.12
N LEU A 105 -2.50 47.47 28.19
CA LEU A 105 -1.84 47.92 29.41
C LEU A 105 -0.38 48.31 29.20
N GLU A 106 0.35 47.59 28.35
CA GLU A 106 1.74 47.92 28.03
C GLU A 106 1.84 49.22 27.21
N GLU A 107 0.92 49.43 26.27
CA GLU A 107 0.83 50.68 25.51
C GLU A 107 0.56 51.90 26.42
N VAL A 108 -0.33 51.74 27.40
CA VAL A 108 -0.63 52.78 28.40
C VAL A 108 0.58 53.04 29.29
N ARG A 109 1.31 51.99 29.71
CA ARG A 109 2.54 52.14 30.50
C ARG A 109 3.61 52.92 29.74
N GLN A 110 3.81 52.63 28.45
CA GLN A 110 4.78 53.37 27.65
C GLN A 110 4.42 54.86 27.54
N LYS A 111 3.15 55.18 27.29
CA LYS A 111 2.66 56.58 27.19
C LYS A 111 2.75 57.40 28.49
N ILE A 112 2.75 56.74 29.65
CA ILE A 112 2.88 57.40 30.96
C ILE A 112 4.36 57.57 31.37
N THR A 113 5.27 56.81 30.75
CA THR A 113 6.70 56.82 31.06
C THR A 113 7.52 57.72 30.12
N GLU A 114 6.91 58.26 29.06
CA GLU A 114 7.42 59.34 28.18
C GLU A 114 7.00 60.74 28.68
#